data_AF-A0A2V6SFP9-F1
#
_entry.id   AF-A0A2V6SFP9-F1
#
_cell.length_a   1.000
_cell.length_b   1.000
_cell.length_c   1.000
_cell.angle_alpha   90.00
_cell.angle_beta   90.00
_cell.angle_gamma   90.00
#
_symmetry.space_group_name_H-M   'P 1'
#
loop_
_entity.id
_entity.type
_entity.pdbx_description
1 polymer ?
#
loop_
_entity_poly.entity_id
_entity_poly.type
_entity_poly.pdbx_seq_one_letter_code
_entity_poly.pdbx_strand_id
1 'polypeptide(L)'
;PTPGDAAARGHGGEDLDLAASVPTWQDSERVVAFRRVTRCHVPGRYAGSVAVLVPEQRPSPRRDLWWPLVADHVDVYTVPGAYLTSITEHGPQVAKRLRACLAGRPRAAPAS
;
A
#
# COMPACT_ATOMS: atom_id res chain seq x y z
N PRO A 1 -21.30 -14.27 -32.94
CA PRO A 1 -20.11 -13.40 -33.08
C PRO A 1 -20.51 -11.91 -33.14
N THR A 2 -20.49 -11.25 -31.98
CA THR A 2 -19.95 -9.90 -31.75
C THR A 2 -19.83 -9.75 -30.22
N PRO A 3 -18.62 -9.60 -29.65
CA PRO A 3 -18.44 -9.34 -28.23
C PRO A 3 -18.30 -7.83 -28.03
N GLY A 4 -19.27 -7.22 -27.35
CA GLY A 4 -19.21 -5.81 -26.96
C GLY A 4 -19.92 -5.66 -25.62
N ASP A 5 -19.29 -4.95 -24.70
CA ASP A 5 -19.82 -4.53 -23.39
C ASP A 5 -19.80 -5.56 -22.26
N ALA A 6 -18.58 -6.00 -21.93
CA ALA A 6 -18.24 -6.46 -20.58
C ALA A 6 -17.06 -5.66 -20.00
N ALA A 7 -17.15 -4.32 -20.05
CA ALA A 7 -16.18 -3.40 -19.45
C ALA A 7 -16.87 -2.48 -18.42
N ALA A 8 -17.56 -3.08 -17.45
CA ALA A 8 -17.96 -2.42 -16.22
C ALA A 8 -17.29 -3.13 -15.04
N ARG A 9 -15.96 -2.97 -14.92
CA ARG A 9 -15.23 -3.27 -13.69
C ARG A 9 -14.63 -1.97 -13.18
N GLY A 10 -15.20 -1.49 -12.07
CA GLY A 10 -14.89 -0.21 -11.44
C GLY A 10 -13.40 0.08 -11.42
N HIS A 11 -13.02 1.10 -12.19
CA HIS A 11 -11.68 1.64 -12.17
C HIS A 11 -11.46 2.35 -10.84
N GLY A 12 -10.36 1.98 -10.18
CA GLY A 12 -9.92 2.53 -8.91
C GLY A 12 -9.75 4.05 -9.01
N GLY A 13 -10.56 4.77 -8.25
CA GLY A 13 -10.53 6.23 -8.18
C GLY A 13 -9.41 6.80 -7.30
N GLU A 14 -8.37 6.03 -6.97
CA GLU A 14 -7.35 6.44 -5.99
C GLU A 14 -6.01 6.84 -6.65
N ASP A 15 -5.84 6.57 -7.95
CA ASP A 15 -4.60 6.82 -8.70
C ASP A 15 -4.71 8.04 -9.66
N LEU A 16 -5.92 8.60 -9.80
CA LEU A 16 -6.23 9.60 -10.82
C LEU A 16 -5.67 10.98 -10.50
N ASP A 17 -5.54 11.36 -9.23
CA ASP A 17 -5.15 12.74 -8.87
C ASP A 17 -3.64 12.98 -9.05
N LEU A 18 -2.81 11.97 -8.79
CA LEU A 18 -1.37 12.02 -9.11
C LEU A 18 -1.11 11.76 -10.60
N ALA A 19 -1.94 10.97 -11.29
CA ALA A 19 -1.82 10.74 -12.73
C ALA A 19 -2.28 11.96 -13.56
N ALA A 20 -3.20 12.77 -13.05
CA ALA A 20 -3.75 13.93 -13.76
C ALA A 20 -2.88 15.20 -13.66
N SER A 21 -1.98 15.26 -12.69
CA SER A 21 -1.24 16.50 -12.34
C SER A 21 0.19 16.55 -12.86
N VAL A 22 0.62 15.58 -13.69
CA VAL A 22 2.00 15.56 -14.23
C VAL A 22 1.97 15.43 -15.76
N PRO A 23 2.74 16.27 -16.50
CA PRO A 23 2.83 16.17 -17.95
C PRO A 23 3.14 14.73 -18.35
N THR A 24 2.53 14.27 -19.45
CA THR A 24 2.62 12.92 -20.01
C THR A 24 4.02 12.31 -19.86
N TRP A 25 4.27 11.65 -18.73
CA TRP A 25 5.47 10.87 -18.55
C TRP A 25 5.31 9.71 -19.50
N GLN A 26 6.19 9.63 -20.49
CA GLN A 26 6.39 8.36 -21.16
C GLN A 26 6.87 7.38 -20.08
N ASP A 27 6.08 6.34 -19.84
CA ASP A 27 6.48 5.27 -18.95
C ASP A 27 7.83 4.73 -19.44
N SER A 28 8.89 4.97 -18.67
CA SER A 28 10.17 4.33 -18.94
C SER A 28 9.98 2.81 -18.93
N GLU A 29 10.81 2.08 -19.68
CA GLU A 29 10.76 0.60 -19.67
C GLU A 29 10.83 0.02 -18.26
N ARG A 30 11.53 0.70 -17.33
CA ARG A 30 11.61 0.31 -15.91
C ARG A 30 10.26 0.40 -15.20
N VAL A 31 9.47 1.45 -15.45
CA VAL A 31 8.13 1.60 -14.89
C VAL A 31 7.21 0.51 -15.43
N VAL A 32 7.27 0.23 -16.73
CA VAL A 32 6.49 -0.86 -17.35
C VAL A 32 6.87 -2.22 -16.77
N ALA A 33 8.17 -2.52 -16.65
CA ALA A 33 8.66 -3.76 -16.08
C ALA A 33 8.24 -3.92 -14.60
N PHE A 34 8.37 -2.86 -13.81
CA PHE A 34 7.93 -2.83 -12.41
C PHE A 34 6.43 -3.12 -12.29
N ARG A 35 5.59 -2.46 -13.11
CA ARG A 35 4.13 -2.69 -13.13
C ARG A 35 3.78 -4.13 -13.49
N ARG A 36 4.52 -4.76 -14.42
CA ARG A 36 4.32 -6.18 -14.77
C ARG A 36 4.64 -7.10 -13.60
N VAL A 37 5.79 -6.89 -12.96
CA VAL A 37 6.21 -7.74 -11.82
C VAL A 37 5.23 -7.60 -10.66
N THR A 38 4.86 -6.38 -10.28
CA THR A 38 3.95 -6.13 -9.16
C THR A 38 2.55 -6.69 -9.37
N ARG A 39 2.03 -6.70 -10.61
CA ARG A 39 0.72 -7.29 -10.93
C ARG A 39 0.68 -8.82 -10.82
N CYS A 40 1.80 -9.49 -11.06
CA CYS A 40 1.87 -10.95 -11.07
C CYS A 40 2.50 -11.51 -9.78
N HIS A 41 3.04 -10.67 -8.92
CA HIS A 41 3.69 -11.11 -7.69
C HIS A 41 2.64 -11.58 -6.68
N VAL A 42 2.78 -12.83 -6.24
CA VAL A 42 2.00 -13.40 -5.14
C VAL A 42 2.96 -13.58 -3.96
N PRO A 43 2.81 -12.82 -2.86
CA PRO A 43 3.66 -12.97 -1.69
C PRO A 43 3.47 -14.34 -1.04
N GLY A 44 4.56 -14.92 -0.55
CA GLY A 44 4.49 -16.10 0.33
C GLY A 44 3.89 -15.74 1.70
N ARG A 45 3.44 -16.76 2.43
CA ARG A 45 2.92 -16.56 3.79
C ARG A 45 4.03 -16.10 4.74
N TYR A 46 3.71 -15.13 5.59
CA TYR A 46 4.58 -14.54 6.59
C TYR A 46 4.05 -14.82 8.00
N ALA A 47 4.79 -15.62 8.76
CA ALA A 47 4.38 -16.02 10.11
C ALA A 47 4.59 -14.93 11.18
N GLY A 48 5.08 -13.75 10.79
CA GLY A 48 5.29 -12.62 11.70
C GLY A 48 4.14 -11.62 11.67
N SER A 49 4.27 -10.59 12.51
CA SER A 49 3.33 -9.47 12.55
C SER A 49 3.68 -8.39 11.53
N VAL A 50 2.66 -7.83 10.88
CA VAL A 50 2.75 -6.69 9.97
C VAL A 50 2.01 -5.51 10.58
N ALA A 51 2.66 -4.34 10.65
CA ALA A 51 2.02 -3.09 10.99
C ALA A 51 1.74 -2.31 9.70
N VAL A 52 0.46 -2.01 9.44
CA VAL A 52 0.03 -1.25 8.26
C VAL A 52 -0.27 0.18 8.68
N LEU A 53 0.52 1.13 8.18
CA LEU A 53 0.28 2.56 8.39
C LEU A 53 -0.55 3.09 7.22
N VAL A 54 -1.79 3.49 7.49
CA VAL A 54 -2.77 3.86 6.46
C VAL A 54 -3.10 5.35 6.58
N PRO A 55 -2.99 6.12 5.48
CA PRO A 55 -3.41 7.52 5.47
C PRO A 55 -4.90 7.68 5.81
N GLU A 56 -5.23 8.69 6.60
CA GLU A 56 -6.60 9.06 6.97
C GLU A 56 -7.48 9.23 5.73
N GLN A 57 -6.96 9.95 4.74
CA GLN A 57 -7.68 10.37 3.54
C GLN A 57 -7.72 9.28 2.45
N ARG A 58 -7.29 8.05 2.75
CA ARG A 58 -7.38 6.95 1.77
C ARG A 58 -8.86 6.64 1.48
N PRO A 59 -9.30 6.69 0.20
CA PRO A 59 -10.70 6.47 -0.20
C PRO A 59 -11.26 5.08 0.10
N SER A 60 -10.44 4.03 -0.02
CA SER A 60 -10.87 2.65 0.19
C SER A 60 -11.24 2.37 1.65
N PRO A 61 -12.40 1.76 1.93
CA PRO A 61 -12.78 1.36 3.28
C PRO A 61 -11.90 0.23 3.82
N ARG A 62 -11.22 -0.52 2.94
CA ARG A 62 -10.38 -1.65 3.32
C ARG A 62 -9.01 -1.18 3.81
N ARG A 63 -8.93 -0.85 5.10
CA ARG A 63 -7.71 -0.31 5.73
C ARG A 63 -6.58 -1.34 5.85
N ASP A 64 -6.88 -2.63 5.97
CA ASP A 64 -5.88 -3.70 6.13
C ASP A 64 -5.02 -3.99 4.88
N LEU A 65 -5.33 -3.37 3.73
CA LEU A 65 -4.61 -3.57 2.46
C LEU A 65 -4.46 -5.04 2.05
N TRP A 66 -5.39 -5.92 2.45
CA TRP A 66 -5.35 -7.37 2.19
C TRP A 66 -4.17 -8.11 2.84
N TRP A 67 -3.40 -7.47 3.73
CA TRP A 67 -2.32 -8.13 4.46
C TRP A 67 -2.75 -9.38 5.25
N PRO A 68 -3.98 -9.48 5.79
CA PRO A 68 -4.42 -10.71 6.47
C PRO A 68 -4.47 -11.96 5.57
N LEU A 69 -4.40 -11.82 4.24
CA LEU A 69 -4.31 -12.97 3.35
C LEU A 69 -2.93 -13.67 3.40
N VAL A 70 -1.89 -12.94 3.81
CA VAL A 70 -0.50 -13.41 3.73
C VAL A 70 0.25 -13.32 5.06
N ALA A 71 -0.26 -12.62 6.07
CA ALA A 71 0.38 -12.49 7.37
C ALA A 71 -0.50 -13.04 8.51
N ASP A 72 0.12 -13.71 9.48
CA ASP A 72 -0.59 -14.30 10.61
C ASP A 72 -1.12 -13.24 11.60
N HIS A 73 -0.44 -12.10 11.70
CA HIS A 73 -0.86 -10.98 12.56
C HIS A 73 -0.76 -9.66 11.81
N VAL A 74 -1.82 -8.87 11.82
CA VAL A 74 -1.89 -7.56 11.14
C VAL A 74 -2.49 -6.54 12.08
N ASP A 75 -1.71 -5.50 12.40
CA ASP A 75 -2.18 -4.31 13.10
C ASP A 75 -2.31 -3.16 12.11
N VAL A 76 -3.40 -2.41 12.18
CA VAL A 76 -3.66 -1.29 11.29
C VAL A 76 -3.68 0.01 12.09
N TYR A 77 -2.88 0.98 11.66
CA TYR A 77 -2.75 2.28 12.30
C TYR A 77 -2.99 3.39 11.30
N THR A 78 -3.84 4.33 11.69
CA THR A 78 -4.12 5.50 10.86
C THR A 78 -3.05 6.60 11.08
N VAL A 79 -2.62 7.24 10.00
CA VAL A 79 -1.67 8.36 9.98
C VAL A 79 -2.24 9.53 9.17
N PRO A 80 -1.91 10.80 9.51
CA PRO A 80 -2.51 11.95 8.87
C PRO A 80 -2.12 12.10 7.39
N GLY A 81 -3.01 12.75 6.64
CA GLY A 81 -2.82 13.07 5.21
C GLY A 81 -3.37 12.03 4.24
N ALA A 82 -2.99 12.21 2.98
CA ALA A 82 -3.25 11.33 1.85
C ALA A 82 -2.02 10.44 1.57
N TYR A 83 -2.09 9.60 0.55
CA TYR A 83 -1.01 8.70 0.16
C TYR A 83 0.35 9.40 0.07
N LEU A 84 0.43 10.51 -0.68
CA LEU A 84 1.66 11.29 -0.82
C LEU A 84 1.95 12.15 0.41
N THR A 85 0.97 12.94 0.87
CA THR A 85 1.20 13.93 1.94
C THR A 85 1.49 13.29 3.31
N SER A 86 1.04 12.05 3.54
CA SER A 86 1.39 11.30 4.75
C SER A 86 2.91 11.13 4.93
N ILE A 87 3.65 11.01 3.83
CA ILE A 87 5.11 10.82 3.86
C ILE A 87 5.85 12.16 3.70
N THR A 88 5.35 13.06 2.84
CA THR A 88 6.05 14.31 2.52
C THR A 88 5.81 15.42 3.55
N GLU A 89 4.59 15.55 4.08
CA GLU A 89 4.21 16.62 5.00
C GLU A 89 4.07 16.12 6.44
N HIS A 90 3.66 14.87 6.62
CA HIS A 90 3.42 14.26 7.93
C HIS A 90 4.47 13.22 8.36
N GLY A 91 5.67 13.30 7.77
CA GLY A 91 6.80 12.42 8.10
C GLY A 91 7.06 12.26 9.60
N PRO A 92 7.08 13.33 10.43
CA PRO A 92 7.27 13.21 11.88
C PRO A 92 6.22 12.35 12.58
N GLN A 93 4.95 12.44 12.18
CA GLN A 93 3.84 11.69 12.74
C GLN A 93 3.93 10.21 12.33
N VAL A 94 4.25 9.94 11.07
CA VAL A 94 4.52 8.57 10.57
C VAL A 94 5.69 7.96 11.33
N ALA A 95 6.79 8.70 11.50
CA ALA A 95 7.96 8.24 12.24
C ALA A 95 7.67 7.97 13.73
N LYS A 96 6.82 8.78 14.37
CA LYS A 96 6.36 8.53 15.75
C LYS A 96 5.57 7.23 15.83
N ARG A 97 4.64 6.99 14.90
CA ARG A 97 3.84 5.76 14.85
C ARG A 97 4.72 4.54 14.61
N LEU A 98 5.62 4.62 13.64
CA LEU A 98 6.58 3.54 13.34
C LEU A 98 7.41 3.16 14.57
N ARG A 99 7.94 4.15 15.30
CA ARG A 99 8.68 3.91 16.54
C ARG A 99 7.84 3.18 17.59
N ALA A 100 6.57 3.55 17.74
CA ALA A 100 5.66 2.86 18.66
C ALA A 100 5.42 1.40 18.26
N CYS A 101 5.22 1.11 16.96
CA CYS A 101 5.06 -0.26 16.45
C CYS A 101 6.31 -1.12 16.71
N LEU A 102 7.51 -0.53 16.58
CA LEU A 102 8.76 -1.23 16.85
C LEU A 102 9.01 -1.45 18.35
N ALA A 103 8.65 -0.48 19.20
CA ALA A 103 8.83 -0.56 20.65
C ALA A 103 7.87 -1.56 21.31
N GLY A 104 6.65 -1.72 20.79
CA GLY A 104 5.67 -2.66 21.30
C GLY A 104 5.97 -4.13 20.97
N ARG A 105 7.02 -4.40 20.19
CA ARG A 105 7.38 -5.75 19.77
C ARG A 105 8.57 -6.26 20.58
N PRO A 106 8.46 -7.41 21.27
CA PRO A 106 9.62 -8.08 21.83
C PRO A 106 10.63 -8.32 20.71
N ARG A 107 11.89 -7.92 20.92
CA ARG A 107 12.96 -8.22 19.97
C ARG A 107 13.02 -9.74 19.82
N ALA A 108 12.77 -10.26 18.62
CA ALA A 108 12.94 -11.68 18.35
C ALA A 108 14.39 -12.06 18.73
N ALA A 109 14.54 -13.08 19.57
CA ALA A 109 15.86 -13.64 19.84
C ALA A 109 16.49 -14.10 18.52
N PRO A 110 17.80 -13.91 18.32
CA PRO A 110 18.46 -14.42 17.13
C PRO A 110 18.21 -15.93 17.04
N ALA A 111 17.83 -16.41 15.86
CA ALA A 111 17.74 -17.84 15.58
C ALA A 111 19.11 -18.48 15.86
N SER A 112 19.11 -19.53 16.69
CA SER A 112 20.29 -20.35 17.00
C SER A 112 20.68 -21.24 15.82
#